data_AF-A0A3D4QB83-F1
#
_entry.id   AF-A0A3D4QB83-F1
#
_cell.length_a   1.000
_cell.length_b   1.000
_cell.length_c   1.000
_cell.angle_alpha   90.00
_cell.angle_beta   90.00
_cell.angle_gamma   90.00
#
_symmetry.space_group_name_H-M   'P 1'
#
loop_
_entity.id
_entity.type
_entity.pdbx_description
1 polymer ?
#
loop_
_entity_poly.entity_id
_entity_poly.type
_entity_poly.pdbx_seq_one_letter_code
_entity_poly.pdbx_strand_id
1 'polypeptide(L)'
;LKSTGMLSEIRWEQDNFMDTLKAGAFVLLLDILLLQYERILMIEEDCLPWTQIFLFLGFIFLVGFLEETVFRGIIEENLIRSFKSCALGRLKAAYCTGILFGLAHIINRSWSSSMEAVLYQMLQNVVIGIYLSLIYARARNVVGMIFLHAFYDFTSLMMSGIYGIGSLQEGVQSMDAASLWVLLIYLGPIIYLTIRIVLDEKRTALRKRREDAFDQRLLMIK
;
A
#
# COMPACT_ATOMS: atom_id res chain seq x y z
N LEU A 1 -16.17 -17.97 23.02
CA LEU A 1 -14.73 -17.65 23.15
C LEU A 1 -14.50 -16.31 22.46
N LYS A 2 -14.34 -15.21 23.21
CA LYS A 2 -13.90 -13.95 22.61
C LYS A 2 -12.46 -14.18 22.17
N SER A 3 -12.22 -14.16 20.87
CA SER A 3 -10.88 -14.28 20.30
C SER A 3 -10.04 -13.11 20.84
N THR A 4 -9.06 -13.40 21.68
CA THR A 4 -8.04 -12.45 22.15
C THR A 4 -6.77 -12.56 21.32
N GLY A 5 -6.88 -13.02 20.07
CA GLY A 5 -5.77 -13.20 19.16
C GLY A 5 -5.51 -11.94 18.34
N MET A 6 -4.24 -11.67 18.02
CA MET A 6 -3.79 -10.58 17.15
C MET A 6 -4.56 -10.52 15.81
N LEU A 7 -5.04 -11.66 15.30
CA LEU A 7 -5.86 -11.75 14.08
C LEU A 7 -7.29 -11.20 14.24
N SER A 8 -7.86 -11.21 15.44
CA SER A 8 -9.19 -10.63 15.72
C SER A 8 -9.19 -9.11 15.73
N GLU A 9 -8.00 -8.52 15.84
CA GLU A 9 -7.81 -7.08 15.87
C GLU A 9 -7.71 -6.46 14.47
N ILE A 10 -7.49 -7.30 13.46
CA ILE A 10 -7.38 -6.90 12.06
C ILE A 10 -8.74 -6.38 11.58
N ARG A 11 -8.71 -5.25 10.88
CA ARG A 11 -9.89 -4.63 10.26
C ARG A 11 -10.27 -5.35 8.96
N TRP A 12 -10.84 -6.55 9.10
CA TRP A 12 -11.36 -7.35 7.98
C TRP A 12 -12.72 -6.86 7.47
N GLU A 13 -13.55 -6.27 8.34
CA GLU A 13 -14.90 -5.80 8.00
C GLU A 13 -14.85 -4.59 7.04
N GLN A 14 -15.72 -4.62 6.02
CA GLN A 14 -15.59 -3.89 4.74
C GLN A 14 -16.02 -2.41 4.75
N ASP A 15 -16.18 -1.79 5.91
CA ASP A 15 -16.44 -0.36 5.91
C ASP A 15 -15.22 0.39 5.35
N ASN A 16 -15.47 1.39 4.51
CA ASN A 16 -14.45 2.27 3.93
C ASN A 16 -13.54 1.66 2.84
N PHE A 17 -13.89 0.52 2.22
CA PHE A 17 -13.13 -0.01 1.05
C PHE A 17 -12.97 1.04 -0.06
N MET A 18 -14.05 1.78 -0.34
CA MET A 18 -14.03 2.87 -1.31
C MET A 18 -13.11 4.03 -0.88
N ASP A 19 -12.93 4.26 0.42
CA ASP A 19 -11.99 5.29 0.89
C ASP A 19 -10.53 4.85 0.73
N THR A 20 -10.26 3.55 0.81
CA THR A 20 -8.97 2.97 0.41
C THR A 20 -8.71 3.24 -1.07
N LEU A 21 -9.67 2.92 -1.95
CA LEU A 21 -9.52 3.16 -3.39
C LEU A 21 -9.36 4.65 -3.72
N LYS A 22 -10.11 5.54 -3.07
CA LYS A 22 -9.96 7.00 -3.25
C LYS A 22 -8.59 7.50 -2.80
N ALA A 23 -8.07 6.98 -1.68
CA ALA A 23 -6.75 7.34 -1.19
C ALA A 23 -5.62 6.76 -2.07
N GLY A 24 -5.84 5.57 -2.64
CA GLY A 24 -4.98 4.91 -3.62
C GLY A 24 -5.26 5.28 -5.08
N ALA A 25 -6.12 6.27 -5.37
CA ALA A 25 -6.52 6.59 -6.74
C ALA A 25 -5.33 7.00 -7.62
N PHE A 26 -4.30 7.61 -7.02
CA PHE A 26 -3.08 7.96 -7.71
C PHE A 26 -2.32 6.72 -8.21
N VAL A 27 -2.08 5.73 -7.35
CA VAL A 27 -1.40 4.49 -7.76
C VAL A 27 -2.24 3.68 -8.74
N LEU A 28 -3.56 3.59 -8.52
CA LEU A 28 -4.46 2.92 -9.47
C LEU A 28 -4.39 3.55 -10.87
N LEU A 29 -4.33 4.88 -10.96
CA LEU A 29 -4.17 5.55 -12.24
C LEU A 29 -2.81 5.23 -12.87
N LEU A 30 -1.73 5.26 -12.07
CA LEU A 30 -0.39 4.94 -12.55
C LEU A 30 -0.30 3.48 -13.05
N ASP A 31 -0.84 2.54 -12.29
CA ASP A 31 -0.88 1.11 -12.61
C ASP A 31 -1.69 0.86 -13.89
N ILE A 32 -2.83 1.54 -14.08
CA ILE A 32 -3.60 1.46 -15.32
C ILE A 32 -2.78 1.98 -16.51
N LEU A 33 -2.07 3.10 -16.35
CA LEU A 33 -1.22 3.65 -17.41
C LEU A 33 -0.04 2.72 -17.74
N LEU A 34 0.61 2.16 -16.72
CA LEU A 34 1.68 1.17 -16.87
C LEU A 34 1.16 -0.08 -17.60
N LEU A 35 0.00 -0.58 -17.19
CA LEU A 35 -0.66 -1.71 -17.82
C LEU A 35 -0.93 -1.45 -19.31
N GLN A 36 -1.40 -0.25 -19.68
CA GLN A 36 -1.60 0.10 -21.10
C GLN A 36 -0.27 0.14 -21.85
N TYR A 37 0.77 0.73 -21.25
CA TYR A 37 2.10 0.84 -21.85
C TYR A 37 2.70 -0.54 -22.11
N GLU A 38 2.74 -1.41 -21.11
CA GLU A 38 3.29 -2.76 -21.26
C GLU A 38 2.47 -3.60 -22.25
N ARG A 39 1.14 -3.48 -22.27
CA ARG A 39 0.30 -4.19 -23.25
C ARG A 39 0.63 -3.77 -24.69
N ILE A 40 0.98 -2.51 -24.92
CA ILE A 40 1.40 -2.04 -26.25
C ILE A 40 2.75 -2.66 -26.62
N LEU A 41 3.69 -2.75 -25.67
CA LEU A 41 5.00 -3.37 -25.91
C LEU A 41 4.87 -4.87 -26.24
N MET A 42 3.89 -5.56 -25.66
CA MET A 42 3.70 -7.00 -25.79
C MET A 42 2.69 -7.40 -26.90
N ILE A 43 2.35 -6.49 -27.82
CA ILE A 43 1.26 -6.73 -28.80
C ILE A 43 1.56 -7.86 -29.79
N GLU A 44 2.85 -8.14 -30.04
CA GLU A 44 3.30 -9.21 -30.94
C GLU A 44 3.69 -10.49 -30.18
N GLU A 45 3.70 -10.45 -28.84
CA GLU A 45 4.13 -11.56 -28.00
C GLU A 45 2.96 -12.49 -27.68
N ASP A 46 3.22 -13.79 -27.73
CA ASP A 46 2.24 -14.80 -27.34
C ASP A 46 2.10 -14.85 -25.82
N CYS A 47 0.86 -14.92 -25.35
CA CYS A 47 0.60 -15.15 -23.93
C CYS A 47 0.99 -16.57 -23.52
N LEU A 48 1.42 -16.71 -22.27
CA LEU A 48 1.59 -18.00 -21.61
C LEU A 48 0.28 -18.80 -21.58
N PRO A 49 0.36 -20.14 -21.44
CA PRO A 49 -0.83 -20.97 -21.25
C PRO A 49 -1.67 -20.49 -20.05
N TRP A 50 -3.00 -20.59 -20.17
CA TRP A 50 -3.94 -20.18 -19.11
C TRP A 50 -3.62 -20.75 -17.74
N THR A 51 -3.09 -21.97 -17.66
CA THR A 51 -2.66 -22.59 -16.40
C THR A 51 -1.57 -21.79 -15.70
N GLN A 52 -0.57 -21.30 -16.43
CA GLN A 52 0.50 -20.48 -15.88
C GLN A 52 0.00 -19.09 -15.49
N ILE A 53 -0.87 -18.50 -16.30
CA ILE A 53 -1.51 -17.20 -15.99
C ILE A 53 -2.32 -17.30 -14.70
N PHE A 54 -3.13 -18.36 -14.50
CA PHE A 54 -3.87 -18.52 -13.26
C PHE A 54 -2.98 -18.76 -12.04
N LEU A 55 -1.86 -19.49 -12.20
CA LEU A 55 -0.87 -19.66 -11.14
C LEU A 55 -0.21 -18.32 -10.78
N PHE A 56 0.13 -17.51 -11.78
CA PHE A 56 0.65 -16.15 -11.58
C PHE A 56 -0.34 -15.26 -10.83
N LEU A 57 -1.60 -15.19 -11.28
CA LEU A 57 -2.63 -14.40 -10.61
C LEU A 57 -2.86 -14.85 -9.16
N GLY A 58 -2.88 -16.17 -8.93
CA GLY A 58 -2.97 -16.73 -7.58
C GLY A 58 -1.77 -16.37 -6.71
N PHE A 59 -0.56 -16.44 -7.26
CA PHE A 59 0.68 -16.05 -6.57
C PHE A 59 0.66 -14.57 -6.18
N ILE A 60 0.34 -13.66 -7.10
CA ILE A 60 0.26 -12.22 -6.84
C ILE A 60 -0.78 -11.89 -5.77
N PHE A 61 -1.95 -12.52 -5.83
CA PHE A 61 -2.96 -12.35 -4.80
C PHE A 61 -2.47 -12.84 -3.42
N LEU A 62 -1.79 -13.99 -3.37
CA LEU A 62 -1.25 -14.54 -2.11
C LEU A 62 -0.14 -13.66 -1.53
N VAL A 63 0.71 -13.07 -2.37
CA VAL A 63 1.73 -12.09 -1.94
C VAL A 63 1.05 -10.88 -1.31
N GLY A 64 0.14 -10.21 -2.04
CA GLY A 64 -0.60 -9.07 -1.52
C GLY A 64 -1.40 -9.41 -0.25
N PHE A 65 -2.02 -10.60 -0.20
CA PHE A 65 -2.71 -11.09 0.99
C PHE A 65 -1.78 -11.20 2.19
N LEU A 66 -0.65 -11.90 2.03
CA LEU A 66 0.31 -12.13 3.11
C LEU A 66 0.92 -10.82 3.60
N GLU A 67 1.44 -10.02 2.68
CA GLU A 67 2.16 -8.80 3.01
C GLU A 67 1.24 -7.77 3.66
N GLU A 68 0.06 -7.52 3.12
CA GLU A 68 -0.86 -6.54 3.72
C GLU A 68 -1.44 -7.01 5.05
N THR A 69 -1.68 -8.32 5.21
CA THR A 69 -2.10 -8.88 6.49
C THR A 69 -1.03 -8.64 7.57
N VAL A 70 0.24 -8.91 7.25
CA VAL A 70 1.35 -8.76 8.19
C VAL A 70 1.65 -7.29 8.46
N PHE A 71 1.89 -6.49 7.42
CA PHE A 71 2.35 -5.12 7.59
C PHE A 71 1.21 -4.19 8.03
N ARG A 72 0.05 -4.22 7.37
CA ARG A 72 -1.03 -3.25 7.63
C ARG A 72 -1.99 -3.77 8.69
N GLY A 73 -2.44 -5.02 8.53
CA GLY A 73 -3.37 -5.67 9.45
C GLY A 73 -2.80 -5.90 10.85
N ILE A 74 -1.54 -6.36 10.93
CA ILE A 74 -0.90 -6.69 12.21
C ILE A 74 0.00 -5.56 12.69
N ILE A 75 1.10 -5.27 11.99
CA ILE A 75 2.15 -4.36 12.52
C ILE A 75 1.62 -2.93 12.65
N GLU A 76 1.09 -2.35 11.58
CA GLU A 76 0.65 -0.96 11.55
C GLU A 76 -0.55 -0.70 12.46
N GLU A 77 -1.55 -1.58 12.44
CA GLU A 77 -2.72 -1.49 13.32
C GLU A 77 -2.33 -1.48 14.80
N ASN A 78 -1.37 -2.33 15.21
CA ASN A 78 -0.85 -2.34 16.57
C ASN A 78 -0.08 -1.06 16.92
N LEU A 79 0.74 -0.54 15.99
CA LEU A 79 1.44 0.73 16.19
C LEU A 79 0.47 1.92 16.30
N ILE A 80 -0.59 1.96 15.49
CA ILE A 80 -1.64 2.99 15.56
C ILE A 80 -2.31 3.00 16.94
N ARG A 81 -2.62 1.82 17.49
CA ARG A 81 -3.21 1.67 18.82
C ARG A 81 -2.25 2.14 19.90
N SER A 82 -0.99 1.73 19.81
CA SER A 82 0.08 2.11 20.74
C SER A 82 0.35 3.62 20.74
N PHE A 83 0.26 4.28 19.58
CA PHE A 83 0.46 5.72 19.43
C PHE A 83 -0.81 6.57 19.65
N LYS A 84 -1.79 6.06 20.40
CA LYS A 84 -3.03 6.76 20.81
C LYS A 84 -3.98 7.13 19.67
N SER A 85 -3.82 6.55 18.48
CA SER A 85 -4.70 6.72 17.30
C SER A 85 -4.97 8.17 16.85
N CYS A 86 -4.20 9.17 17.29
CA CYS A 86 -4.26 10.53 16.75
C CYS A 86 -3.56 10.64 15.39
N ALA A 87 -3.72 11.73 14.64
CA ALA A 87 -3.09 11.88 13.32
C ALA A 87 -1.58 11.69 13.39
N LEU A 88 -0.91 12.31 14.36
CA LEU A 88 0.53 12.15 14.53
C LEU A 88 0.91 10.70 14.86
N GLY A 89 0.09 10.00 15.65
CA GLY A 89 0.29 8.58 15.95
C GLY A 89 0.12 7.70 14.72
N ARG A 90 -0.90 7.96 13.90
CA ARG A 90 -1.13 7.25 12.63
C ARG A 90 -0.01 7.49 11.63
N LEU A 91 0.48 8.72 11.52
CA LEU A 91 1.64 9.04 10.68
C LEU A 91 2.89 8.29 11.17
N LYS A 92 3.19 8.33 12.47
CA LYS A 92 4.33 7.59 13.03
C LYS A 92 4.26 6.09 12.71
N ALA A 93 3.09 5.47 12.90
CA ALA A 93 2.87 4.08 12.54
C ALA A 93 3.12 3.84 11.04
N ALA A 94 2.54 4.68 10.17
CA ALA A 94 2.67 4.52 8.73
C ALA A 94 4.12 4.61 8.23
N TYR A 95 4.87 5.62 8.69
CA TYR A 95 6.28 5.76 8.31
C TYR A 95 7.14 4.62 8.86
N CYS A 96 6.93 4.19 10.11
CA CYS A 96 7.65 3.06 10.67
C CYS A 96 7.37 1.76 9.92
N THR A 97 6.10 1.42 9.67
CA THR A 97 5.74 0.20 8.95
C THR A 97 6.20 0.24 7.50
N GLY A 98 6.06 1.38 6.81
CA GLY A 98 6.52 1.53 5.43
C GLY A 98 8.03 1.33 5.27
N ILE A 99 8.82 1.81 6.23
CA ILE A 99 10.27 1.53 6.27
C ILE A 99 10.52 0.04 6.49
N LEU A 100 9.86 -0.59 7.48
CA LEU A 100 10.00 -2.03 7.73
C LEU A 100 9.63 -2.87 6.51
N PHE A 101 8.58 -2.50 5.80
CA PHE A 101 8.13 -3.12 4.57
C PHE A 101 9.22 -3.08 3.49
N GLY A 102 9.77 -1.90 3.20
CA GLY A 102 10.84 -1.76 2.22
C GLY A 102 12.12 -2.50 2.60
N LEU A 103 12.47 -2.51 3.89
CA LEU A 103 13.64 -3.26 4.38
C LEU A 103 13.46 -4.78 4.26
N ALA A 104 12.24 -5.30 4.44
CA ALA A 104 11.96 -6.72 4.32
C ALA A 104 12.25 -7.28 2.92
N HIS A 105 12.23 -6.42 1.90
CA HIS A 105 12.52 -6.80 0.51
C HIS A 105 13.97 -7.19 0.24
N ILE A 106 14.86 -7.07 1.22
CA ILE A 106 16.18 -7.73 1.16
C ILE A 106 16.06 -9.24 0.90
N ILE A 107 14.92 -9.86 1.24
CA ILE A 107 14.61 -11.27 0.94
C ILE A 107 14.63 -11.60 -0.55
N ASN A 108 14.39 -10.62 -1.43
CA ASN A 108 14.42 -10.80 -2.89
C ASN A 108 15.84 -10.89 -3.45
N ARG A 109 16.87 -10.72 -2.61
CA ARG A 109 18.26 -10.88 -3.00
C ARG A 109 18.51 -12.30 -3.52
N SER A 110 19.07 -12.38 -4.72
CA SER A 110 19.61 -13.61 -5.28
C SER A 110 21.14 -13.62 -5.25
N TRP A 111 21.76 -14.78 -5.52
CA TRP A 111 23.23 -14.89 -5.61
C TRP A 111 23.83 -14.06 -6.76
N SER A 112 23.02 -13.80 -7.79
CA SER A 112 23.37 -13.00 -8.98
C SER A 112 23.04 -11.51 -8.85
N SER A 113 22.32 -11.09 -7.79
CA SER A 113 22.01 -9.67 -7.56
C SER A 113 23.19 -8.97 -6.87
N SER A 114 23.64 -7.83 -7.41
CA SER A 114 24.60 -6.97 -6.70
C SER A 114 23.98 -6.39 -5.43
N MET A 115 24.82 -6.03 -4.45
CA MET A 115 24.33 -5.38 -3.25
C MET A 115 23.71 -4.01 -3.58
N GLU A 116 24.30 -3.26 -4.51
CA GLU A 116 23.75 -1.95 -4.91
C GLU A 116 22.33 -2.08 -5.48
N ALA A 117 22.09 -3.05 -6.36
CA ALA A 117 20.79 -3.26 -6.98
C ALA A 117 19.70 -3.60 -5.95
N VAL A 118 20.04 -4.45 -4.97
CA VAL A 118 19.14 -4.77 -3.85
C VAL A 118 18.87 -3.54 -2.98
N LEU A 119 19.87 -2.69 -2.74
CA LEU A 119 19.67 -1.44 -1.99
C LEU A 119 18.75 -0.47 -2.74
N TYR A 120 18.88 -0.36 -4.07
CA TYR A 120 17.95 0.44 -4.87
C TYR A 120 16.52 -0.10 -4.78
N GLN A 121 16.33 -1.41 -4.87
CA GLN A 121 15.02 -2.04 -4.66
C GLN A 121 14.44 -1.70 -3.29
N MET A 122 15.23 -1.87 -2.23
CA MET A 122 14.79 -1.58 -0.86
C MET A 122 14.38 -0.11 -0.72
N LEU A 123 15.15 0.83 -1.29
CA LEU A 123 14.81 2.26 -1.24
C LEU A 123 13.49 2.58 -1.96
N GLN A 124 13.24 1.98 -3.14
CA GLN A 124 11.97 2.11 -3.83
C GLN A 124 10.82 1.56 -2.99
N ASN A 125 11.01 0.37 -2.43
CA ASN A 125 9.98 -0.32 -1.65
C ASN A 125 9.73 0.35 -0.29
N VAL A 126 10.70 1.08 0.27
CA VAL A 126 10.46 1.96 1.43
C VAL A 126 9.49 3.07 1.06
N VAL A 127 9.68 3.73 -0.10
CA VAL A 127 8.81 4.83 -0.53
C VAL A 127 7.41 4.34 -0.86
N ILE A 128 7.28 3.27 -1.63
CA ILE A 128 5.99 2.64 -1.93
C ILE A 128 5.35 2.12 -0.64
N GLY A 129 6.13 1.49 0.24
CA GLY A 129 5.69 1.01 1.54
C GLY A 129 5.09 2.10 2.42
N ILE A 130 5.75 3.26 2.51
CA ILE A 130 5.25 4.44 3.21
C ILE A 130 3.96 4.94 2.56
N TYR A 131 3.90 5.02 1.23
CA TYR A 131 2.71 5.47 0.52
C TYR A 131 1.50 4.55 0.79
N LEU A 132 1.66 3.23 0.67
CA LEU A 132 0.62 2.25 0.99
C LEU A 132 0.21 2.30 2.46
N SER A 133 1.16 2.46 3.38
CA SER A 133 0.85 2.65 4.80
C SER A 133 0.08 3.94 5.07
N LEU A 134 0.35 5.04 4.38
CA LEU A 134 -0.44 6.26 4.53
C LEU A 134 -1.88 6.09 4.03
N ILE A 135 -2.11 5.27 2.99
CA ILE A 135 -3.46 4.89 2.56
C ILE A 135 -4.16 4.12 3.68
N TYR A 136 -3.51 3.12 4.26
CA TYR A 136 -4.05 2.33 5.37
C TYR A 136 -4.32 3.20 6.61
N ALA A 137 -3.39 4.08 7.00
CA ALA A 137 -3.55 5.02 8.11
C ALA A 137 -4.76 5.95 7.98
N ARG A 138 -5.27 6.16 6.77
CA ARG A 138 -6.48 6.93 6.48
C ARG A 138 -7.74 6.05 6.46
N ALA A 139 -7.72 4.95 5.72
CA ALA A 139 -8.93 4.17 5.42
C ALA A 139 -9.14 2.95 6.35
N ARG A 140 -8.07 2.44 6.95
CA ARG A 140 -8.03 1.30 7.89
C ARG A 140 -8.76 0.05 7.40
N ASN A 141 -8.59 -0.28 6.12
CA ASN A 141 -9.24 -1.42 5.48
C ASN A 141 -8.19 -2.31 4.79
N VAL A 142 -7.93 -3.48 5.38
CA VAL A 142 -6.89 -4.41 4.90
C VAL A 142 -7.27 -5.05 3.58
N VAL A 143 -8.54 -5.38 3.37
CA VAL A 143 -9.02 -6.00 2.12
C VAL A 143 -8.79 -5.06 0.92
N GLY A 144 -9.04 -3.76 1.10
CA GLY A 144 -8.73 -2.73 0.10
C GLY A 144 -7.24 -2.61 -0.17
N MET A 145 -6.40 -2.75 0.86
CA MET A 145 -4.95 -2.74 0.67
C MET A 145 -4.46 -3.98 -0.08
N ILE A 146 -5.00 -5.17 0.23
CA ILE A 146 -4.69 -6.41 -0.49
C ILE A 146 -4.97 -6.24 -1.98
N PHE A 147 -6.14 -5.68 -2.32
CA PHE A 147 -6.48 -5.39 -3.71
C PHE A 147 -5.52 -4.40 -4.37
N LEU A 148 -5.25 -3.26 -3.71
CA LEU A 148 -4.34 -2.25 -4.25
C LEU A 148 -2.93 -2.80 -4.50
N HIS A 149 -2.39 -3.54 -3.53
CA HIS A 149 -1.05 -4.09 -3.62
C HIS A 149 -0.97 -5.22 -4.65
N ALA A 150 -1.92 -6.15 -4.66
CA ALA A 150 -1.96 -7.19 -5.67
C ALA A 150 -2.10 -6.61 -7.09
N PHE A 151 -2.82 -5.50 -7.26
CA PHE A 151 -2.90 -4.81 -8.56
C PHE A 151 -1.58 -4.13 -8.94
N TYR A 152 -0.92 -3.47 -7.99
CA TYR A 152 0.41 -2.90 -8.17
C TYR A 152 1.43 -3.95 -8.64
N ASP A 153 1.50 -5.08 -7.94
CA ASP A 153 2.40 -6.18 -8.29
C ASP A 153 2.03 -6.84 -9.63
N PHE A 154 0.74 -7.01 -9.90
CA PHE A 154 0.26 -7.55 -11.18
C PHE A 154 0.75 -6.68 -12.35
N THR A 155 0.60 -5.36 -12.25
CA THR A 155 1.03 -4.46 -13.31
C THR A 155 2.55 -4.37 -13.42
N SER A 156 3.28 -4.46 -12.31
CA SER A 156 4.75 -4.45 -12.31
C SER A 156 5.38 -5.73 -12.86
N LEU A 157 4.64 -6.85 -12.84
CA LEU A 157 5.13 -8.17 -13.25
C LEU A 157 4.34 -8.75 -14.43
N MET A 158 3.53 -7.95 -15.13
CA MET A 158 2.66 -8.45 -16.20
C MET A 158 3.48 -9.07 -17.33
N MET A 159 4.58 -8.44 -17.75
CA MET A 159 5.47 -8.99 -18.78
C MET A 159 5.93 -10.43 -18.46
N SER A 160 6.33 -10.67 -17.21
CA SER A 160 6.77 -11.98 -16.74
C SER A 160 5.59 -12.96 -16.59
N GLY A 161 4.52 -12.52 -15.92
CA GLY A 161 3.40 -13.38 -15.55
C GLY A 161 2.41 -13.71 -16.65
N ILE A 162 2.32 -12.87 -17.70
CA ILE A 162 1.42 -13.07 -18.84
C ILE A 162 2.16 -13.53 -20.08
N TYR A 163 3.36 -13.02 -20.36
CA TYR A 163 4.10 -13.30 -21.59
C TYR A 163 5.36 -14.16 -21.35
N GLY A 164 5.73 -14.43 -20.10
CA GLY A 164 6.92 -15.21 -19.78
C GLY A 164 8.23 -14.45 -20.05
N ILE A 165 8.16 -13.12 -20.19
CA ILE A 165 9.30 -12.27 -20.50
C ILE A 165 9.83 -11.64 -19.22
N GLY A 166 11.08 -11.94 -18.91
CA GLY A 166 11.73 -11.47 -17.69
C GLY A 166 11.27 -12.22 -16.44
N SER A 167 11.82 -11.82 -15.29
CA SER A 167 11.45 -12.35 -13.98
C SER A 167 11.60 -11.29 -12.89
N LEU A 168 11.01 -11.54 -11.71
CA LEU A 168 11.23 -10.70 -10.53
C LEU A 168 12.74 -10.55 -10.26
N GLN A 169 13.50 -11.64 -10.30
CA GLN A 169 14.96 -11.63 -10.08
C GLN A 169 15.70 -10.77 -11.11
N GLU A 170 15.36 -10.89 -12.39
CA GLU A 170 15.96 -10.06 -13.45
C GLU A 170 15.62 -8.58 -13.26
N GLY A 171 14.38 -8.28 -12.85
CA GLY A 171 13.97 -6.93 -12.49
C GLY A 171 14.84 -6.35 -11.38
N VAL A 172 15.08 -7.10 -10.30
CA VAL A 172 16.00 -6.67 -9.22
C VAL A 172 17.42 -6.50 -9.75
N GLN A 173 17.93 -7.43 -10.54
CA GLN A 173 19.30 -7.38 -11.06
C GLN A 173 19.54 -6.19 -12.00
N SER A 174 18.50 -5.75 -12.71
CA SER A 174 18.56 -4.60 -13.61
C SER A 174 18.54 -3.25 -12.90
N MET A 175 18.31 -3.21 -11.58
CA MET A 175 18.19 -1.95 -10.86
C MET A 175 19.51 -1.20 -10.77
N ASP A 176 19.43 0.09 -11.06
CA ASP A 176 20.52 1.05 -11.03
C ASP A 176 20.10 2.38 -10.38
N ALA A 177 20.98 3.38 -10.37
CA ALA A 177 20.66 4.69 -9.83
C ALA A 177 19.52 5.40 -10.58
N ALA A 178 19.40 5.18 -11.89
CA ALA A 178 18.34 5.78 -12.70
C ALA A 178 16.97 5.30 -12.22
N SER A 179 16.86 4.04 -11.81
CA SER A 179 15.65 3.41 -11.27
C SER A 179 15.03 4.16 -10.09
N LEU A 180 15.79 4.99 -9.36
CA LEU A 180 15.29 5.80 -8.24
C LEU A 180 14.41 6.98 -8.65
N TRP A 181 14.16 7.21 -9.95
CA TRP A 181 13.20 8.22 -10.42
C TRP A 181 11.79 8.04 -9.81
N VAL A 182 11.40 6.80 -9.52
CA VAL A 182 10.10 6.47 -8.89
C VAL A 182 9.90 7.18 -7.55
N LEU A 183 10.99 7.47 -6.81
CA LEU A 183 10.92 8.19 -5.54
C LEU A 183 10.32 9.60 -5.71
N LEU A 184 10.60 10.25 -6.85
CA LEU A 184 10.11 11.59 -7.15
C LEU A 184 8.61 11.59 -7.44
N ILE A 185 8.11 10.53 -8.08
CA ILE A 185 6.68 10.38 -8.41
C ILE A 185 5.83 10.25 -7.16
N TYR A 186 6.29 9.46 -6.19
CA TYR A 186 5.53 9.22 -4.96
C TYR A 186 5.65 10.33 -3.91
N LEU A 187 6.61 11.27 -4.06
CA LEU A 187 6.79 12.35 -3.10
C LEU A 187 5.53 13.23 -2.96
N GLY A 188 4.92 13.63 -4.08
CA GLY A 188 3.70 14.45 -4.09
C GLY A 188 2.51 13.77 -3.39
N PRO A 189 2.13 12.54 -3.78
CA PRO A 189 1.09 11.75 -3.13
C PRO A 189 1.34 11.49 -1.63
N ILE A 190 2.59 11.21 -1.23
CA ILE A 190 2.97 11.02 0.18
C ILE A 190 2.74 12.32 0.97
N ILE A 191 3.23 13.46 0.47
CA ILE A 191 3.02 14.77 1.11
C ILE A 191 1.52 15.07 1.21
N TYR A 192 0.77 14.84 0.12
CA TYR A 192 -0.66 15.04 0.08
C TYR A 192 -1.38 14.21 1.16
N LEU A 193 -1.14 12.89 1.22
CA LEU A 193 -1.78 12.02 2.20
C LEU A 193 -1.40 12.39 3.64
N THR A 194 -0.14 12.73 3.89
CA THR A 194 0.31 13.20 5.20
C THR A 194 -0.45 14.44 5.66
N ILE A 195 -0.58 15.45 4.79
CA ILE A 195 -1.35 16.66 5.07
C ILE A 195 -2.83 16.31 5.29
N ARG A 196 -3.40 15.47 4.41
CA ARG A 196 -4.81 15.06 4.51
C ARG A 196 -5.14 14.38 5.84
N ILE A 197 -4.29 13.49 6.32
CA ILE A 197 -4.49 12.79 7.60
C ILE A 197 -4.58 13.78 8.78
N VAL A 198 -3.72 14.81 8.78
CA VAL A 198 -3.74 15.86 9.80
C VAL A 198 -4.98 16.74 9.69
N LEU A 199 -5.36 17.11 8.46
CA LEU A 199 -6.52 17.96 8.22
C LEU A 199 -7.83 17.25 8.56
N ASP A 200 -7.97 15.96 8.23
CA ASP A 200 -9.17 15.18 8.48
C ASP A 200 -9.43 15.04 10.00
N GLU A 201 -8.38 14.87 10.81
CA GLU A 201 -8.51 14.89 12.28
C GLU A 201 -8.97 16.25 12.80
N LYS A 202 -8.35 17.36 12.34
CA LYS A 202 -8.75 18.72 12.74
C LYS A 202 -10.20 19.01 12.37
N ARG A 203 -10.63 18.62 11.16
CA ARG A 203 -12.01 18.79 10.69
C ARG A 203 -13.00 18.02 11.56
N THR A 204 -12.67 16.79 11.93
CA THR A 204 -13.51 15.95 12.80
C THR A 204 -13.63 16.57 14.20
N ALA A 205 -12.52 17.05 14.77
CA ALA A 205 -12.53 17.73 16.07
C ALA A 205 -13.36 19.03 16.06
N LEU A 206 -13.26 19.83 14.98
CA LEU A 206 -14.06 21.04 14.81
C LEU A 206 -15.55 20.72 14.63
N ARG A 207 -15.90 19.68 13.87
CA ARG A 207 -17.30 19.26 13.67
C ARG A 207 -17.93 18.85 14.99
N LYS A 208 -17.25 18.01 15.77
CA LYS A 208 -17.71 17.59 17.10
C LYS A 208 -17.93 18.77 18.05
N ARG A 209 -16.99 19.71 18.12
CA ARG A 209 -17.14 20.94 18.93
C ARG A 209 -18.36 21.78 18.52
N ARG A 210 -18.70 21.83 17.22
CA ARG A 210 -19.88 22.54 16.73
C ARG A 210 -21.18 21.82 17.08
N GLU A 211 -21.20 20.50 16.97
CA GLU A 211 -22.32 19.65 17.37
C GLU A 211 -22.58 19.80 18.89
N ASP A 212 -21.55 19.65 19.72
CA ASP A 212 -21.64 19.82 21.18
C ASP A 212 -22.15 21.22 21.58
N ALA A 213 -21.68 22.27 20.91
CA ALA A 213 -22.12 23.65 21.17
C ALA A 213 -23.57 23.90 20.72
N PHE A 214 -24.02 23.24 19.66
CA PHE A 214 -25.41 23.30 19.20
C PHE A 214 -26.35 22.61 20.19
N ASP A 215 -25.98 21.41 20.64
CA ASP A 215 -26.77 20.63 21.61
C ASP A 215 -26.90 21.36 22.95
N GLN A 216 -25.81 21.99 23.43
CA GLN A 216 -25.85 22.83 24.64
C GLN A 216 -26.80 24.03 24.51
N ARG A 217 -26.83 24.69 23.35
CA ARG A 217 -27.78 25.79 23.10
C ARG A 217 -29.23 25.30 23.07
N LEU A 218 -29.48 24.13 22.49
CA LEU A 218 -30.81 23.53 22.44
C LEU A 218 -31.34 23.20 23.84
N LEU A 219 -30.46 22.76 24.75
CA LEU A 219 -30.81 22.49 26.15
C LEU A 219 -31.13 23.77 26.95
N MET A 220 -30.51 24.91 26.63
CA MET A 220 -30.79 26.18 27.31
C MET A 220 -32.11 26.85 26.86
N ILE A 221 -32.72 26.37 25.78
CA ILE A 221 -33.98 26.90 25.23
C ILE A 221 -35.20 26.06 25.69
N LYS A 222 -34.97 24.89 26.31
CA LYS A 222 -36.00 24.03 26.90
C LYS A 222 -36.13 24.29 28.40
#